data_AF-A0A1A9I4N7-F1
#
_entry.id   AF-A0A1A9I4N7-F1
#
_cell.length_a   1.000
_cell.length_b   1.000
_cell.length_c   1.000
_cell.angle_alpha   90.00
_cell.angle_beta   90.00
_cell.angle_gamma   90.00
#
_symmetry.space_group_name_H-M   'P 1'
#
loop_
_entity.id
_entity.type
_entity.pdbx_description
1 polymer ?
#
loop_
_entity_poly.entity_id
_entity_poly.type
_entity_poly.pdbx_seq_one_letter_code
_entity_poly.pdbx_strand_id
1 'polypeptide(L)'
;MEQQNILTAIKDSFCSRFQTFKTTRNEIQNKIYVRQRQIERLNQRLKKLHGPHWTEDLLRPVLDEIKKQLPGWDYGADRLIPMGLGCRVSVFFTKERFSRSPNQYNRNKSISIVFLPGELDNAELLYETGKQLNRYGPDTIGAINGFNRVTKPLQSVEEAVSFLKAQIKTQKKRS
;
A
#
# COMPACT_ATOMS: atom_id res chain seq x y z
N MET A 1 1.96 73.06 38.28
CA MET A 1 2.63 71.87 38.87
C MET A 1 1.75 70.63 38.85
N GLU A 2 0.45 70.72 39.15
CA GLU A 2 -0.47 69.56 39.25
C GLU A 2 -0.68 68.79 37.94
N GLN A 3 -0.88 69.49 36.81
CA GLN A 3 -1.05 68.86 35.49
C GLN A 3 0.19 68.11 34.98
N GLN A 4 1.38 68.52 35.42
CA GLN A 4 2.66 67.92 35.05
C GLN A 4 2.89 66.58 35.75
N ASN A 5 2.31 66.40 36.95
CA ASN A 5 2.31 65.12 37.66
C ASN A 5 1.34 64.10 37.04
N ILE A 6 0.17 64.54 36.58
CA ILE A 6 -0.83 63.65 35.95
C ILE A 6 -0.30 63.07 34.64
N LEU A 7 0.32 63.90 33.80
CA LEU A 7 0.89 63.44 32.52
C LEU A 7 2.01 62.41 32.73
N THR A 8 2.86 62.62 33.73
CA THR A 8 3.94 61.68 34.07
C THR A 8 3.36 60.34 34.54
N ALA A 9 2.37 60.34 35.43
CA ALA A 9 1.70 59.11 35.86
C ALA A 9 1.03 58.34 34.71
N ILE A 10 0.41 59.05 33.76
CA ILE A 10 -0.18 58.44 32.56
C ILE A 10 0.90 57.79 31.69
N LYS A 11 2.03 58.48 31.48
CA LYS A 11 3.16 57.96 30.69
C LYS A 11 3.76 56.72 31.35
N ASP A 12 3.96 56.73 32.65
CA ASP A 12 4.52 55.59 33.39
C ASP A 12 3.59 54.37 33.34
N SER A 13 2.28 54.57 33.51
CA SER A 13 1.27 53.51 33.37
C SER A 13 1.23 52.93 31.95
N PHE A 14 1.33 53.78 30.92
CA PHE A 14 1.43 53.32 29.54
C PHE A 14 2.71 52.51 29.31
N CYS A 15 3.87 53.04 29.75
CA CYS A 15 5.16 52.36 29.61
C CYS A 15 5.15 50.99 30.29
N SER A 16 4.62 50.89 31.51
CA SER A 16 4.49 49.61 32.23
C SER A 16 3.63 48.61 31.46
N ARG A 17 2.42 49.00 31.04
CA ARG A 17 1.54 48.13 30.24
C ARG A 17 2.17 47.72 28.91
N PHE A 18 2.89 48.62 28.26
CA PHE A 18 3.57 48.35 26.99
C PHE A 18 4.73 47.37 27.17
N GLN A 19 5.49 47.47 28.26
CA GLN A 19 6.53 46.50 28.58
C GLN A 19 5.94 45.12 28.88
N THR A 20 4.88 45.05 29.69
CA THR A 20 4.16 43.78 29.93
C THR A 20 3.66 43.17 28.63
N PHE A 21 3.05 43.96 27.75
CA PHE A 21 2.61 43.50 26.43
C PHE A 21 3.76 42.93 25.60
N LYS A 22 4.91 43.63 25.55
CA LYS A 22 6.10 43.16 24.82
C LYS A 22 6.61 41.83 25.35
N THR A 23 6.74 41.70 26.67
CA THR A 23 7.21 40.47 27.31
C THR A 23 6.26 39.31 27.02
N THR A 24 4.95 39.49 27.28
CA THR A 24 3.94 38.46 27.02
C THR A 24 3.88 38.06 25.54
N ARG A 25 3.98 39.03 24.62
CA ARG A 25 4.03 38.75 23.18
C ARG A 25 5.24 37.88 22.82
N ASN A 26 6.43 38.23 23.32
CA ASN A 26 7.65 37.46 23.07
C ASN A 26 7.55 36.05 23.65
N GLU A 27 7.00 35.88 24.85
CA GLU A 27 6.75 34.57 25.44
C GLU A 27 5.81 33.72 24.60
N ILE A 28 4.70 34.29 24.11
CA ILE A 28 3.76 33.59 23.24
C ILE A 28 4.43 33.22 21.91
N GLN A 29 5.17 34.14 21.29
CA GLN A 29 5.92 33.87 20.06
C GLN A 29 6.94 32.75 20.24
N ASN A 30 7.66 32.73 21.36
CA ASN A 30 8.59 31.64 21.69
C ASN A 30 7.85 30.31 21.88
N LYS A 31 6.70 30.29 22.55
CA LYS A 31 5.87 29.09 22.68
C LYS A 31 5.42 28.58 21.31
N ILE A 32 4.95 29.46 20.43
CA ILE A 32 4.55 29.12 19.05
C ILE A 32 5.73 28.50 18.30
N TYR A 33 6.90 29.14 18.34
CA TYR A 33 8.11 28.66 17.67
C TYR A 33 8.51 27.25 18.15
N VAL A 34 8.52 27.02 19.47
CA VAL A 34 8.84 25.70 20.04
C VAL A 34 7.84 24.64 19.58
N ARG A 35 6.53 24.96 19.57
CA ARG A 35 5.50 24.02 19.11
C ARG A 35 5.60 23.73 17.62
N GLN A 36 5.89 24.73 16.78
CA GLN A 36 6.13 24.52 15.35
C GLN A 36 7.29 23.57 15.10
N ARG A 37 8.40 23.74 15.84
CA ARG A 37 9.55 22.83 15.75
C ARG A 37 9.23 21.41 16.22
N GLN A 38 8.36 21.25 17.21
CA GLN A 38 7.87 19.93 17.64
C GLN A 38 7.03 19.27 16.54
N ILE A 39 6.10 20.01 15.92
CA ILE A 39 5.29 19.55 14.80
C ILE A 39 6.18 19.10 13.64
N GLU A 40 7.20 19.89 13.28
CA GLU A 40 8.13 19.54 12.21
C GLU A 40 8.87 18.22 12.50
N ARG A 41 9.39 18.04 13.72
CA ARG A 41 10.05 16.80 14.14
C ARG A 41 9.12 15.59 14.09
N LEU A 42 7.87 15.76 14.53
CA LEU A 42 6.87 14.69 14.48
C LEU A 42 6.50 14.34 13.04
N ASN A 43 6.33 15.33 12.16
CA ASN A 43 6.10 15.11 10.73
C ASN A 43 7.28 14.39 10.05
N GLN A 44 8.52 14.72 10.43
CA GLN A 44 9.69 13.99 9.94
C GLN A 44 9.71 12.54 10.43
N ARG A 45 9.28 12.27 11.67
CA ARG A 45 9.13 10.90 12.18
C ARG A 45 8.03 10.14 11.44
N LEU A 46 6.89 10.78 11.21
CA LEU A 46 5.77 10.20 10.45
C LEU A 46 6.19 9.82 9.03
N LYS A 47 6.94 10.69 8.33
CA LYS A 47 7.47 10.40 6.98
C LYS A 47 8.44 9.22 6.93
N LYS A 48 9.09 8.90 8.04
CA LYS A 48 10.03 7.77 8.17
C LYS A 48 9.33 6.47 8.57
N LEU A 49 8.06 6.53 8.96
CA LEU A 49 7.28 5.32 9.18
C LEU A 49 6.97 4.69 7.83
N HIS A 50 7.62 3.56 7.57
CA HIS A 50 7.25 2.69 6.47
C HIS A 50 6.28 1.65 7.04
N GLY A 51 5.05 1.64 6.52
CA GLY A 51 4.10 0.58 6.81
C GLY A 51 4.49 -0.72 6.10
N PRO A 52 3.91 -1.86 6.51
CA PRO A 52 4.08 -3.11 5.79
C PRO A 52 3.59 -2.97 4.35
N HIS A 53 4.34 -3.53 3.40
CA HIS A 53 3.95 -3.57 2.00
C HIS A 53 3.28 -4.91 1.71
N TRP A 54 1.98 -4.91 1.40
CA TRP A 54 1.19 -6.14 1.29
C TRP A 54 1.76 -7.17 0.31
N THR A 55 2.50 -6.77 -0.74
CA THR A 55 3.12 -7.74 -1.65
C THR A 55 4.29 -8.49 -1.01
N GLU A 56 5.02 -7.84 -0.10
CA GLU A 56 6.21 -8.36 0.55
C GLU A 56 5.87 -9.05 1.88
N ASP A 57 5.04 -8.42 2.70
CA ASP A 57 4.74 -8.87 4.06
C ASP A 57 3.54 -9.82 4.14
N LEU A 58 2.70 -9.89 3.10
CA LEU A 58 1.52 -10.77 3.05
C LEU A 58 1.56 -11.74 1.85
N LEU A 59 1.62 -11.22 0.63
CA LEU A 59 1.55 -12.05 -0.58
C LEU A 59 2.77 -12.98 -0.73
N ARG A 60 4.00 -12.48 -0.55
CA ARG A 60 5.21 -13.30 -0.71
C ARG A 60 5.22 -14.53 0.23
N PRO A 61 4.94 -14.41 1.55
CA PRO A 61 4.79 -15.57 2.42
C PRO A 61 3.74 -16.58 1.94
N VAL A 62 2.60 -16.10 1.44
CA VAL A 62 1.55 -16.97 0.87
C VAL A 62 2.07 -17.71 -0.35
N LEU A 63 2.79 -17.04 -1.25
CA LEU A 63 3.37 -17.65 -2.44
C LEU A 63 4.46 -18.68 -2.11
N ASP A 64 5.28 -18.41 -1.10
CA ASP A 64 6.29 -19.36 -0.61
C ASP A 64 5.63 -20.64 -0.10
N GLU A 65 4.49 -20.54 0.59
CA GLU A 65 3.73 -21.70 1.04
C GLU A 65 3.04 -22.44 -0.12
N ILE A 66 2.46 -21.71 -1.08
CA ILE A 66 1.92 -22.29 -2.32
C ILE A 66 3.02 -23.09 -3.05
N LYS A 67 4.22 -22.54 -3.16
CA LYS A 67 5.38 -23.17 -3.82
C LYS A 67 5.74 -24.50 -3.16
N LYS A 68 5.80 -24.56 -1.82
CA LYS A 68 6.06 -25.82 -1.09
C LYS A 68 5.04 -26.91 -1.43
N GLN A 69 3.78 -26.53 -1.68
CA GLN A 69 2.70 -27.45 -2.02
C GLN A 69 2.55 -27.76 -3.53
N LEU A 70 3.38 -27.16 -4.38
CA LEU A 70 3.42 -27.34 -5.83
C LEU A 70 4.81 -27.82 -6.30
N PRO A 71 5.21 -29.06 -5.98
CA PRO A 71 6.54 -29.56 -6.32
C PRO A 71 6.83 -29.51 -7.82
N GLY A 72 8.03 -29.05 -8.18
CA GLY A 72 8.49 -28.90 -9.56
C GLY A 72 8.00 -27.64 -10.27
N TRP A 73 7.30 -26.75 -9.55
CA TRP A 73 6.90 -25.43 -10.02
C TRP A 73 7.52 -24.34 -9.16
N ASP A 74 7.98 -23.27 -9.80
CA ASP A 74 8.60 -22.13 -9.14
C ASP A 74 8.05 -20.82 -9.69
N TYR A 75 8.03 -19.78 -8.87
CA TYR A 75 7.66 -18.42 -9.27
C TYR A 75 8.84 -17.47 -9.07
N GLY A 76 8.99 -16.51 -9.98
CA GLY A 76 10.01 -15.46 -9.84
C GLY A 76 9.59 -14.46 -8.77
N ALA A 77 10.28 -14.43 -7.63
CA ALA A 77 9.97 -13.54 -6.51
C ALA A 77 10.43 -12.08 -6.73
N ASP A 78 11.19 -11.81 -7.80
CA ASP A 78 11.80 -10.51 -8.05
C ASP A 78 10.80 -9.44 -8.54
N ARG A 79 9.53 -9.81 -8.79
CA ARG A 79 8.56 -8.94 -9.48
C ARG A 79 7.11 -9.07 -8.99
N LEU A 80 6.87 -8.98 -7.69
CA LEU A 80 5.51 -8.82 -7.15
C LEU A 80 5.06 -7.36 -7.26
N ILE A 81 4.98 -6.85 -8.49
CA ILE A 81 4.67 -5.44 -8.76
C ILE A 81 3.15 -5.29 -8.97
N PRO A 82 2.45 -4.50 -8.14
CA PRO A 82 1.05 -4.17 -8.36
C PRO A 82 0.87 -3.35 -9.64
N MET A 83 -0.09 -3.73 -10.47
CA MET A 83 -0.36 -3.10 -11.76
C MET A 83 -1.81 -2.62 -11.88
N GLY A 84 -1.99 -1.46 -12.51
CA GLY A 84 -3.30 -0.87 -12.81
C GLY A 84 -4.06 -0.37 -11.58
N LEU A 85 -5.28 0.11 -11.81
CA LEU A 85 -6.11 0.75 -10.78
C LEU A 85 -6.55 -0.20 -9.66
N GLY A 86 -6.54 -1.51 -9.90
CA GLY A 86 -6.89 -2.51 -8.88
C GLY A 86 -5.69 -3.10 -8.15
N CYS A 87 -4.47 -2.56 -8.35
CA CYS A 87 -3.25 -3.08 -7.72
C CYS A 87 -3.07 -4.59 -7.92
N ARG A 88 -3.37 -5.10 -9.13
CA ARG A 88 -3.31 -6.53 -9.45
C ARG A 88 -1.87 -6.99 -9.54
N VAL A 89 -1.57 -8.11 -8.89
CA VAL A 89 -0.28 -8.80 -9.02
C VAL A 89 -0.51 -10.12 -9.72
N SER A 90 -0.02 -10.24 -10.95
CA SER A 90 -0.09 -11.49 -11.72
C SER A 90 1.14 -12.34 -11.41
N VAL A 91 0.92 -13.51 -10.81
CA VAL A 91 1.99 -14.44 -10.43
C VAL A 91 1.98 -15.61 -11.40
N PHE A 92 3.13 -15.85 -12.03
CA PHE A 92 3.34 -16.95 -12.95
C PHE A 92 4.25 -17.98 -12.29
N PHE A 93 3.72 -19.19 -12.14
CA PHE A 93 4.50 -20.36 -11.78
C PHE A 93 4.94 -21.06 -13.06
N THR A 94 6.21 -21.40 -13.14
CA THR A 94 6.84 -22.09 -14.28
C THR A 94 7.46 -23.39 -13.77
N LYS A 95 7.54 -24.43 -14.61
CA LYS A 95 8.27 -25.63 -14.20
C LYS A 95 9.74 -25.27 -13.97
N GLU A 96 10.33 -25.73 -12.88
CA GLU A 96 11.70 -25.35 -12.45
C GLU A 96 12.74 -25.44 -13.56
N ARG A 97 12.70 -26.51 -14.37
CA ARG A 97 13.61 -26.70 -15.53
C ARG A 97 13.54 -25.59 -16.59
N PHE A 98 12.54 -24.73 -16.53
CA PHE A 98 12.33 -23.60 -17.45
C PHE A 98 12.38 -22.25 -16.74
N SER A 99 12.63 -22.16 -15.43
CA SER A 99 12.52 -20.91 -14.65
C SER A 99 13.48 -19.79 -15.07
N ARG A 100 14.47 -20.10 -15.93
CA ARG A 100 15.45 -19.17 -16.51
C ARG A 100 15.48 -19.20 -18.05
N SER A 101 14.47 -19.80 -18.66
CA SER A 101 14.38 -19.93 -20.12
C SER A 101 13.68 -18.71 -20.73
N PRO A 102 14.12 -18.22 -21.91
CA PRO A 102 13.36 -17.22 -22.66
C PRO A 102 11.90 -17.63 -22.92
N ASN A 103 11.62 -18.94 -22.94
CA ASN A 103 10.29 -19.52 -23.16
C ASN A 103 9.52 -19.88 -21.88
N GLN A 104 9.93 -19.37 -20.71
CA GLN A 104 9.36 -19.76 -19.41
C GLN A 104 7.85 -19.43 -19.27
N TYR A 105 7.38 -18.38 -19.93
CA TYR A 105 5.98 -17.94 -19.91
C TYR A 105 5.09 -18.59 -20.99
N ASN A 106 5.55 -19.66 -21.65
CA ASN A 106 4.73 -20.39 -22.61
C ASN A 106 3.52 -21.04 -21.91
N ARG A 107 2.32 -20.88 -22.48
CA ARG A 107 1.03 -21.40 -21.95
C ARG A 107 1.04 -22.89 -21.58
N ASN A 108 1.89 -23.72 -22.18
CA ASN A 108 1.98 -25.16 -21.87
C ASN A 108 3.00 -25.47 -20.75
N LYS A 109 3.68 -24.45 -20.23
CA LYS A 109 4.80 -24.56 -19.27
C LYS A 109 4.65 -23.65 -18.06
N SER A 110 3.66 -22.75 -18.07
CA SER A 110 3.31 -21.86 -16.98
C SER A 110 1.86 -22.02 -16.54
N ILE A 111 1.61 -21.79 -15.26
CA ILE A 111 0.28 -21.61 -14.65
C ILE A 111 0.29 -20.26 -13.93
N SER A 112 -0.87 -19.65 -13.73
CA SER A 112 -0.91 -18.34 -13.08
C SER A 112 -2.10 -18.12 -12.19
N ILE A 113 -1.92 -17.20 -11.26
CA ILE A 113 -2.96 -16.69 -10.37
C ILE A 113 -2.73 -15.19 -10.22
N VAL A 114 -3.82 -14.43 -10.14
CA VAL A 114 -3.76 -12.99 -9.94
C VAL A 114 -4.29 -12.67 -8.56
N PHE A 115 -3.51 -11.93 -7.79
CA PHE A 115 -3.85 -11.48 -6.44
C PHE A 115 -4.12 -9.97 -6.41
N LEU A 116 -4.96 -9.56 -5.47
CA LEU A 116 -5.30 -8.16 -5.22
C LEU A 116 -5.42 -7.94 -3.71
N PRO A 117 -5.12 -6.74 -3.20
CA PRO A 117 -5.42 -6.41 -1.81
C PRO A 117 -6.94 -6.33 -1.61
N GLY A 118 -7.43 -6.90 -0.51
CA GLY A 118 -8.78 -6.67 0.02
C GLY A 118 -8.74 -5.63 1.14
N GLU A 119 -9.45 -5.90 2.23
CA GLU A 119 -9.32 -5.13 3.47
C GLU A 119 -8.01 -5.45 4.20
N LEU A 120 -6.98 -4.61 4.00
CA LEU A 120 -5.63 -4.85 4.51
C LEU A 120 -5.52 -4.71 6.03
N ASP A 121 -6.42 -3.97 6.69
CA ASP A 121 -6.46 -3.91 8.17
C ASP A 121 -6.76 -5.30 8.78
N ASN A 122 -7.40 -6.19 8.01
CA ASN A 122 -7.65 -7.59 8.35
C ASN A 122 -6.74 -8.56 7.59
N ALA A 123 -5.68 -8.05 6.95
CA ALA A 123 -4.78 -8.82 6.08
C ALA A 123 -5.51 -9.61 4.97
N GLU A 124 -6.60 -9.09 4.43
CA GLU A 124 -7.38 -9.78 3.41
C GLU A 124 -6.66 -9.75 2.06
N LEU A 125 -6.50 -10.93 1.47
CA LEU A 125 -5.95 -11.14 0.14
C LEU A 125 -7.03 -11.71 -0.77
N LEU A 126 -7.30 -11.05 -1.89
CA LEU A 126 -8.23 -11.53 -2.91
C LEU A 126 -7.47 -12.22 -4.05
N TYR A 127 -8.15 -13.13 -4.75
CA TYR A 127 -7.64 -13.70 -6.00
C TYR A 127 -8.70 -13.72 -7.10
N GLU A 128 -8.26 -13.73 -8.36
CA GLU A 128 -9.15 -13.85 -9.51
C GLU A 128 -9.54 -15.30 -9.77
N THR A 129 -10.85 -15.56 -9.84
CA THR A 129 -11.42 -16.91 -9.95
C THR A 129 -11.39 -17.48 -11.38
N GLY A 130 -10.96 -16.68 -12.36
CA GLY A 130 -11.02 -17.02 -13.79
C GLY A 130 -12.38 -16.79 -14.46
N LYS A 131 -13.43 -16.46 -13.68
CA LYS A 131 -14.74 -16.04 -14.23
C LYS A 131 -14.71 -14.55 -14.59
N GLN A 132 -15.52 -14.18 -15.58
CA GLN A 132 -15.65 -12.81 -16.05
C GLN A 132 -17.12 -12.39 -16.13
N LEU A 133 -17.39 -11.15 -15.76
CA LEU A 133 -18.66 -10.44 -15.92
C LEU A 133 -18.57 -9.50 -17.12
N ASN A 134 -19.71 -9.08 -17.65
CA ASN A 134 -19.79 -8.06 -18.70
C ASN A 134 -20.29 -6.73 -18.13
N ARG A 135 -19.64 -6.22 -17.08
CA ARG A 135 -20.05 -4.99 -16.39
C ARG A 135 -19.59 -3.73 -17.13
N TYR A 136 -18.39 -3.78 -17.69
CA TYR A 136 -17.76 -2.70 -18.44
C TYR A 136 -17.58 -3.13 -19.90
N GLY A 137 -17.98 -2.28 -20.84
CA GLY A 137 -17.81 -2.55 -22.27
C GLY A 137 -16.34 -2.68 -22.68
N PRO A 138 -16.05 -3.33 -23.83
CA PRO A 138 -14.69 -3.40 -24.37
C PRO A 138 -14.04 -2.02 -24.47
N ASP A 139 -12.71 -1.97 -24.34
CA ASP A 139 -11.88 -0.77 -24.45
C ASP A 139 -12.14 0.36 -23.42
N THR A 140 -13.09 0.16 -22.51
CA THR A 140 -13.28 1.07 -21.37
C THR A 140 -12.15 0.91 -20.35
N ILE A 141 -11.87 1.97 -19.59
CA ILE A 141 -10.89 1.95 -18.49
C ILE A 141 -11.21 0.80 -17.52
N GLY A 142 -12.48 0.55 -17.22
CA GLY A 142 -12.90 -0.54 -16.34
C GLY A 142 -12.56 -1.92 -16.89
N ALA A 143 -12.82 -2.17 -18.18
CA ALA A 143 -12.49 -3.43 -18.82
C ALA A 143 -10.96 -3.64 -18.91
N ILE A 144 -10.21 -2.61 -19.32
CA ILE A 144 -8.75 -2.63 -19.43
C ILE A 144 -8.09 -2.89 -18.07
N ASN A 145 -8.64 -2.32 -16.99
CA ASN A 145 -8.14 -2.54 -15.63
C ASN A 145 -8.62 -3.86 -15.00
N GLY A 146 -9.34 -4.72 -15.75
CA GLY A 146 -9.75 -6.04 -15.29
C GLY A 146 -10.93 -6.03 -14.30
N PHE A 147 -11.71 -4.95 -14.19
CA PHE A 147 -12.87 -4.88 -13.28
C PHE A 147 -14.06 -5.74 -13.71
N ASN A 148 -13.96 -6.38 -14.87
CA ASN A 148 -14.85 -7.45 -15.29
C ASN A 148 -14.49 -8.81 -14.66
N ARG A 149 -13.29 -9.00 -14.11
CA ARG A 149 -12.87 -10.29 -13.54
C ARG A 149 -13.48 -10.50 -12.15
N VAL A 150 -14.04 -11.69 -11.92
CA VAL A 150 -14.62 -12.04 -10.62
C VAL A 150 -13.50 -12.40 -9.65
N THR A 151 -13.43 -11.67 -8.55
CA THR A 151 -12.51 -11.91 -7.45
C THR A 151 -13.22 -12.55 -6.27
N LYS A 152 -12.45 -13.22 -5.41
CA LYS A 152 -12.91 -13.81 -4.15
C LYS A 152 -11.82 -13.68 -3.09
N PRO A 153 -12.15 -13.44 -1.81
CA PRO A 153 -11.19 -13.56 -0.72
C PRO A 153 -10.59 -14.96 -0.65
N LEU A 154 -9.26 -15.02 -0.55
CA LEU A 154 -8.52 -16.26 -0.39
C LEU A 154 -8.69 -16.75 1.05
N GLN A 155 -9.32 -17.91 1.24
CA GLN A 155 -9.58 -18.45 2.57
C GLN A 155 -8.43 -19.31 3.09
N SER A 156 -7.68 -19.95 2.19
CA SER A 156 -6.51 -20.75 2.56
C SER A 156 -5.52 -20.91 1.41
N VAL A 157 -4.29 -21.35 1.73
CA VAL A 157 -3.28 -21.67 0.73
C VAL A 157 -3.72 -22.84 -0.15
N GLU A 158 -4.40 -23.84 0.44
CA GLU A 158 -4.89 -25.03 -0.25
C GLU A 158 -5.89 -24.68 -1.36
N GLU A 159 -6.69 -23.62 -1.16
CA GLU A 159 -7.61 -23.10 -2.17
C GLU A 159 -6.84 -22.60 -3.41
N ALA A 160 -5.80 -21.78 -3.21
CA ALA A 160 -4.94 -21.30 -4.30
C ALA A 160 -4.20 -22.45 -4.99
N VAL A 161 -3.65 -23.39 -4.21
CA VAL A 161 -2.97 -24.58 -4.74
C VAL A 161 -3.93 -25.44 -5.57
N SER A 162 -5.16 -25.62 -5.10
CA SER A 162 -6.20 -26.38 -5.82
C SER A 162 -6.58 -25.71 -7.14
N PHE A 163 -6.72 -24.38 -7.12
CA PHE A 163 -6.95 -23.59 -8.32
C PHE A 163 -5.82 -23.76 -9.35
N LEU A 164 -4.57 -23.68 -8.93
CA LEU A 164 -3.40 -23.88 -9.78
C LEU A 164 -3.30 -25.32 -10.30
N LYS A 165 -3.53 -26.33 -9.45
CA LYS A 165 -3.55 -27.75 -9.86
C LYS A 165 -4.63 -28.05 -10.92
N ALA A 166 -5.78 -27.37 -10.87
CA ALA A 166 -6.82 -27.50 -11.90
C ALA A 166 -6.33 -27.02 -13.28
N GLN A 167 -5.54 -25.95 -13.33
CA GLN A 167 -4.91 -25.47 -14.56
C GLN A 167 -3.92 -26.50 -15.12
N ILE A 168 -3.06 -27.08 -14.26
CA ILE A 168 -2.10 -28.13 -14.65
C ILE A 168 -2.83 -29.33 -15.29
N LYS A 169 -3.91 -29.80 -14.67
CA LYS A 169 -4.72 -30.92 -15.20
C LYS A 169 -5.31 -30.59 -16.58
N THR A 170 -5.75 -29.35 -16.77
CA THR A 170 -6.34 -28.89 -18.04
C THR A 170 -5.29 -28.83 -19.16
N GLN A 171 -4.06 -28.42 -18.86
CA GLN A 171 -2.94 -28.43 -19.81
C GLN A 171 -2.59 -29.86 -20.26
N LYS A 172 -2.56 -30.83 -19.34
CA LYS A 172 -2.29 -32.24 -19.66
C LYS A 172 -3.32 -32.86 -20.61
N LYS A 173 -4.59 -32.46 -20.56
CA LYS A 173 -5.64 -32.97 -21.47
C LYS A 173 -5.55 -32.41 -22.90
N ARG A 174 -4.80 -31.33 -23.10
CA ARG A 174 -4.66 -30.63 -24.40
C ARG A 174 -3.32 -30.95 -25.10
N SER A 175 -2.45 -31.71 -24.44
CA SER A 175 -1.15 -32.16 -24.96
C SER A 175 -1.28 -33.60 -25.44
#